data_AF-A0A942GKP4-F1
#
_entry.id   AF-A0A942GKP4-F1
#
_cell.length_a   1.000
_cell.length_b   1.000
_cell.length_c   1.000
_cell.angle_alpha   90.00
_cell.angle_beta   90.00
_cell.angle_gamma   90.00
#
_symmetry.space_group_name_H-M   'P 1'
#
loop_
_entity.id
_entity.type
_entity.pdbx_description
1 polymer ?
#
loop_
_entity_poly.entity_id
_entity_poly.type
_entity_poly.pdbx_seq_one_letter_code
_entity_poly.pdbx_strand_id
1 'polypeptide(L)'
;MQKAYDTFLLSEVSAGLAAKAVSFEPYRYECAHCGEEVRLAAVDSTSMVPHFRHRSGNSDVECEYYLGQYGSFSTDAHSRKSKNERAEFYFDSNTKMFYLGLRFSEDEISAYEQLSTIFELRVASQVQPFYTLRINGKNFSVDTQRLIPLNKFSYSYFLSNTLNGVKRKYKVFNNVSHYAATFFKMHVGDSGYRAKLVRSFVLYTNIPYFIAFQSQSQDWSLVDTRLPSEIKVENTFEFTTMGRKFLGKVLTITAKTAQIDSLLSSWGYQLEAAETLTLLWPPAILSEDISLINADAAYLYSTFELQPHGNINVHSEDITKIADRLTKVAVNPRIKVYKKNSELILETCEQESDEFIDIPVARIVERNYRVPDNASFMFNRSGVLPLSKGVTVQMTLDSVVRHYLNGYLDGIVAPSEQITMSGESLLRDALMHYKRTETLNWDDFKSLDLSQTAFQYIETCEKTGLINSAAKYFIEEGRI
;
A
#
# COMPACT_ATOMS: atom_id res chain seq x y z
N MET A 1 -32.75 -21.80 -4.38
CA MET A 1 -31.68 -21.88 -3.34
C MET A 1 -31.65 -20.66 -2.42
N GLN A 2 -31.57 -20.84 -1.08
CA GLN A 2 -31.47 -19.71 -0.12
C GLN A 2 -30.05 -19.28 0.22
N LYS A 3 -29.06 -20.14 -0.02
CA LYS A 3 -27.64 -19.86 0.23
C LYS A 3 -26.81 -20.19 -1.01
N ALA A 4 -25.66 -19.52 -1.13
CA ALA A 4 -24.67 -19.75 -2.15
C ALA A 4 -23.28 -19.56 -1.56
N TYR A 5 -22.26 -20.02 -2.26
CA TYR A 5 -20.89 -19.64 -1.96
C TYR A 5 -20.57 -18.29 -2.59
N ASP A 6 -20.01 -17.39 -1.81
CA ASP A 6 -19.48 -16.12 -2.27
C ASP A 6 -18.00 -16.28 -2.62
N THR A 7 -17.67 -16.22 -3.91
CA THR A 7 -16.29 -16.39 -4.39
C THR A 7 -15.36 -15.23 -4.00
N PHE A 8 -15.92 -14.08 -3.61
CA PHE A 8 -15.14 -12.92 -3.17
C PHE A 8 -14.79 -13.05 -1.69
N LEU A 9 -15.81 -13.21 -0.85
CA LEU A 9 -15.64 -13.39 0.60
C LEU A 9 -15.05 -14.76 0.96
N LEU A 10 -15.11 -15.73 0.03
CA LEU A 10 -14.73 -17.12 0.25
C LEU A 10 -15.54 -17.79 1.38
N SER A 11 -16.80 -17.38 1.56
CA SER A 11 -17.68 -17.88 2.62
C SER A 11 -19.08 -18.20 2.07
N GLU A 12 -19.87 -18.96 2.84
CA GLU A 12 -21.29 -19.16 2.52
C GLU A 12 -22.07 -17.86 2.83
N VAL A 13 -22.94 -17.45 1.92
CA VAL A 13 -23.79 -16.25 2.08
C VAL A 13 -25.25 -16.61 1.85
N SER A 14 -26.14 -16.02 2.65
CA SER A 14 -27.58 -16.13 2.43
C SER A 14 -28.05 -15.12 1.36
N ALA A 15 -29.07 -15.49 0.59
CA ALA A 15 -29.63 -14.62 -0.44
C ALA A 15 -30.15 -13.29 0.13
N GLY A 16 -30.67 -13.30 1.37
CA GLY A 16 -31.12 -12.09 2.06
C GLY A 16 -29.97 -11.15 2.42
N LEU A 17 -28.81 -11.67 2.86
CA LEU A 17 -27.62 -10.85 3.11
C LEU A 17 -26.99 -10.36 1.80
N ALA A 18 -26.91 -11.23 0.79
CA ALA A 18 -26.41 -10.88 -0.53
C ALA A 18 -27.25 -9.76 -1.19
N ALA A 19 -28.58 -9.80 -1.03
CA ALA A 19 -29.49 -8.74 -1.50
C ALA A 19 -29.22 -7.39 -0.82
N LYS A 20 -28.94 -7.40 0.49
CA LYS A 20 -28.61 -6.18 1.26
C LYS A 20 -27.22 -5.63 1.01
N ALA A 21 -26.31 -6.44 0.46
CA ALA A 21 -24.94 -6.03 0.18
C ALA A 21 -24.83 -5.11 -1.06
N VAL A 22 -25.89 -4.99 -1.89
CA VAL A 22 -26.07 -4.10 -3.07
C VAL A 22 -25.00 -4.26 -4.18
N SER A 23 -23.92 -4.99 -3.95
CA SER A 23 -22.89 -5.25 -4.96
C SER A 23 -23.31 -6.39 -5.89
N PHE A 24 -23.80 -6.00 -7.08
CA PHE A 24 -24.11 -6.90 -8.18
C PHE A 24 -22.87 -7.12 -9.05
N GLU A 25 -21.97 -7.97 -8.58
CA GLU A 25 -20.87 -8.47 -9.41
C GLU A 25 -21.29 -9.71 -10.20
N PRO A 26 -21.17 -9.70 -11.55
CA PRO A 26 -21.40 -10.91 -12.35
C PRO A 26 -20.47 -12.04 -11.90
N TYR A 27 -21.02 -13.26 -11.82
CA TYR A 27 -20.29 -14.50 -11.50
C TYR A 27 -19.72 -14.58 -10.07
N ARG A 28 -20.16 -13.70 -9.15
CA ARG A 28 -19.73 -13.73 -7.74
C ARG A 28 -20.18 -14.98 -6.98
N TYR A 29 -21.35 -15.52 -7.30
CA TYR A 29 -21.98 -16.56 -6.49
C TYR A 29 -22.01 -17.91 -7.20
N GLU A 30 -21.83 -18.97 -6.43
CA GLU A 30 -21.85 -20.35 -6.90
C GLU A 30 -22.77 -21.22 -6.05
N CYS A 31 -23.38 -22.21 -6.69
CA CYS A 31 -24.15 -23.22 -6.00
C CYS A 31 -23.22 -24.00 -5.06
N ALA A 32 -23.52 -23.99 -3.77
CA ALA A 32 -22.73 -24.72 -2.79
C ALA A 32 -22.78 -26.25 -3.00
N HIS A 33 -23.80 -26.76 -3.72
CA HIS A 33 -23.98 -28.17 -4.02
C HIS A 33 -23.18 -28.61 -5.26
N CYS A 34 -23.48 -28.06 -6.44
CA CYS A 34 -22.88 -28.52 -7.70
C CYS A 34 -21.67 -27.69 -8.17
N GLY A 35 -21.41 -26.53 -7.55
CA GLY A 35 -20.35 -25.61 -7.95
C GLY A 35 -20.64 -24.80 -9.23
N GLU A 36 -21.84 -24.88 -9.79
CA GLU A 36 -22.23 -24.06 -10.95
C GLU A 36 -22.50 -22.59 -10.55
N GLU A 37 -22.27 -21.67 -11.48
CA GLU A 37 -22.54 -20.25 -11.29
C GLU A 37 -24.03 -19.98 -11.07
N VAL A 38 -24.34 -19.25 -10.00
CA VAL A 38 -25.68 -18.80 -9.68
C VAL A 38 -25.78 -17.27 -9.76
N ARG A 39 -27.01 -16.79 -9.94
CA ARG A 39 -27.35 -15.38 -9.86
C ARG A 39 -28.36 -15.16 -8.75
N LEU A 40 -28.25 -14.02 -8.09
CA LEU A 40 -29.26 -13.55 -7.16
C LEU A 40 -30.49 -13.09 -7.95
N ALA A 41 -31.66 -13.58 -7.57
CA ALA A 41 -32.95 -13.30 -8.20
C ALA A 41 -33.92 -12.71 -7.16
N ALA A 42 -34.95 -12.02 -7.64
CA ALA A 42 -36.03 -11.45 -6.82
C ALA A 42 -35.56 -10.47 -5.72
N VAL A 43 -34.46 -9.73 -5.95
CA VAL A 43 -33.92 -8.76 -4.96
C VAL A 43 -34.94 -7.67 -4.63
N ASP A 44 -35.60 -7.12 -5.66
CA ASP A 44 -36.57 -6.03 -5.53
C ASP A 44 -38.02 -6.52 -5.62
N SER A 45 -38.26 -7.82 -5.46
CA SER A 45 -39.61 -8.37 -5.56
C SER A 45 -40.39 -8.14 -4.27
N THR A 46 -41.61 -7.62 -4.40
CA THR A 46 -42.57 -7.52 -3.28
C THR A 46 -43.33 -8.82 -3.03
N SER A 47 -43.24 -9.79 -3.95
CA SER A 47 -43.99 -11.05 -3.89
C SER A 47 -43.13 -12.26 -3.57
N MET A 48 -41.81 -12.17 -3.73
CA MET A 48 -40.88 -13.27 -3.52
C MET A 48 -39.66 -12.82 -2.73
N VAL A 49 -39.18 -13.67 -1.83
CA VAL A 49 -37.92 -13.44 -1.14
C VAL A 49 -36.73 -13.61 -2.10
N PRO A 50 -35.64 -12.84 -1.92
CA PRO A 50 -34.42 -13.02 -2.69
C PRO A 50 -33.90 -14.46 -2.58
N HIS A 51 -33.48 -15.03 -3.71
CA HIS A 51 -32.97 -16.40 -3.78
C HIS A 51 -31.95 -16.54 -4.92
N PHE A 52 -31.11 -17.57 -4.85
CA PHE A 52 -30.17 -17.91 -5.92
C PHE A 52 -30.80 -18.87 -6.93
N ARG A 53 -30.43 -18.70 -8.20
CA ARG A 53 -30.77 -19.59 -9.33
C ARG A 53 -29.56 -19.80 -10.24
N HIS A 54 -29.42 -20.98 -10.83
CA HIS A 54 -28.37 -21.22 -11.84
C HIS A 54 -28.48 -20.28 -13.04
N ARG A 55 -27.32 -19.86 -13.57
CA ARG A 55 -27.25 -19.04 -14.78
C ARG A 55 -27.52 -19.84 -16.06
N SER A 56 -27.14 -21.11 -16.07
CA SER A 56 -27.37 -22.06 -17.17
C SER A 56 -28.85 -22.35 -17.40
N GLY A 57 -29.72 -22.04 -16.44
CA GLY A 57 -31.13 -22.41 -16.47
C GLY A 57 -31.37 -23.90 -16.20
N ASN A 58 -30.33 -24.66 -15.83
CA ASN A 58 -30.47 -26.03 -15.35
C ASN A 58 -31.17 -26.00 -14.00
N SER A 59 -32.44 -26.39 -14.03
CA SER A 59 -33.27 -26.62 -12.84
C SER A 59 -32.97 -28.03 -12.32
N ASP A 60 -31.74 -28.28 -11.90
CA ASP A 60 -31.45 -29.51 -11.17
C ASP A 60 -32.24 -29.48 -9.87
N VAL A 61 -33.17 -30.42 -9.75
CA VAL A 61 -34.16 -30.49 -8.68
C VAL A 61 -33.46 -30.58 -7.33
N GLU A 62 -32.37 -31.35 -7.24
CA GLU A 62 -31.59 -31.51 -6.01
C GLU A 62 -30.92 -30.20 -5.59
N CYS A 63 -30.45 -29.42 -6.56
CA CYS A 63 -29.85 -28.13 -6.29
C CYS A 63 -30.90 -27.06 -5.94
N GLU A 64 -32.10 -27.08 -6.52
CA GLU A 64 -33.16 -26.11 -6.20
C GLU A 64 -33.80 -26.39 -4.82
N TYR A 65 -33.90 -27.66 -4.42
CA TYR A 65 -34.30 -28.08 -3.06
C TYR A 65 -33.20 -27.89 -2.01
N TYR A 66 -31.99 -27.48 -2.40
CA TYR A 66 -30.93 -27.19 -1.45
C TYR A 66 -31.31 -25.98 -0.57
N LEU A 67 -31.60 -26.28 0.70
CA LEU A 67 -31.99 -25.31 1.74
C LEU A 67 -30.78 -24.76 2.53
N GLY A 68 -29.53 -25.09 2.16
CA GLY A 68 -28.37 -24.54 2.86
C GLY A 68 -28.07 -25.19 4.20
N GLN A 69 -28.09 -26.53 4.28
CA GLN A 69 -27.73 -27.25 5.50
C GLN A 69 -26.31 -26.88 5.92
N TYR A 70 -26.17 -26.36 7.15
CA TYR A 70 -24.91 -25.86 7.68
C TYR A 70 -23.95 -27.03 7.91
N GLY A 71 -22.74 -26.94 7.35
CA GLY A 71 -21.68 -27.96 7.53
C GLY A 71 -21.75 -29.19 6.61
N SER A 72 -22.70 -29.27 5.66
CA SER A 72 -22.80 -30.43 4.76
C SER A 72 -21.76 -30.45 3.63
N PHE A 73 -20.96 -29.38 3.47
CA PHE A 73 -19.93 -29.26 2.44
C PHE A 73 -18.68 -28.61 2.99
N SER A 74 -17.51 -29.09 2.54
CA SER A 74 -16.23 -28.51 2.93
C SER A 74 -16.17 -27.04 2.55
N THR A 75 -15.79 -26.19 3.52
CA THR A 75 -15.37 -24.80 3.31
C THR A 75 -14.10 -24.69 2.48
N ASP A 76 -13.46 -25.80 2.15
CA ASP A 76 -12.38 -25.84 1.17
C ASP A 76 -12.89 -25.39 -0.20
N ALA A 77 -12.51 -24.17 -0.56
CA ALA A 77 -12.50 -23.71 -1.94
C ALA A 77 -11.85 -24.75 -2.88
N HIS A 78 -10.89 -25.54 -2.36
CA HIS A 78 -10.16 -26.63 -3.02
C HIS A 78 -11.04 -27.77 -3.58
N SER A 79 -12.25 -27.99 -3.03
CA SER A 79 -13.14 -29.11 -3.41
C SER A 79 -14.19 -28.75 -4.46
N ARG A 80 -14.32 -27.46 -4.80
CA ARG A 80 -15.49 -26.94 -5.53
C ARG A 80 -15.18 -26.81 -7.02
N LYS A 81 -16.13 -27.26 -7.86
CA LYS A 81 -15.97 -27.44 -9.32
C LYS A 81 -15.75 -26.13 -10.12
N SER A 82 -15.80 -24.97 -9.48
CA SER A 82 -15.54 -23.67 -10.09
C SER A 82 -14.05 -23.33 -10.03
N LYS A 83 -13.33 -23.91 -10.98
CA LYS A 83 -11.97 -23.52 -11.37
C LYS A 83 -12.01 -22.15 -12.06
N ASN A 84 -12.33 -21.10 -11.31
CA ASN A 84 -12.56 -19.80 -11.89
C ASN A 84 -11.23 -19.17 -12.27
N GLU A 85 -10.98 -19.12 -13.58
CA GLU A 85 -10.14 -18.12 -14.20
C GLU A 85 -10.52 -16.74 -13.63
N ARG A 86 -9.75 -16.26 -12.64
CA ARG A 86 -9.88 -14.93 -12.04
C ARG A 86 -9.36 -13.92 -13.06
N ALA A 87 -10.13 -13.75 -14.12
CA ALA A 87 -9.87 -12.80 -15.18
C ALA A 87 -10.23 -11.41 -14.67
N GLU A 88 -9.38 -10.43 -14.91
CA GLU A 88 -9.63 -9.01 -14.67
C GLU A 88 -9.05 -8.22 -15.85
N PHE A 89 -9.62 -7.05 -16.16
CA PHE A 89 -9.18 -6.25 -17.29
C PHE A 89 -8.60 -4.94 -16.79
N TYR A 90 -7.50 -4.49 -17.40
CA TYR A 90 -6.79 -3.30 -16.96
C TYR A 90 -6.44 -2.39 -18.12
N PHE A 91 -6.26 -1.12 -17.80
CA PHE A 91 -5.52 -0.16 -18.58
C PHE A 91 -4.23 0.22 -17.84
N ASP A 92 -3.11 0.28 -18.55
CA ASP A 92 -1.82 0.64 -18.00
C ASP A 92 -1.37 2.01 -18.53
N SER A 93 -1.09 2.96 -17.65
CA SER A 93 -0.79 4.35 -18.04
C SER A 93 0.54 4.51 -18.75
N ASN A 94 1.48 3.60 -18.53
CA ASN A 94 2.85 3.72 -19.02
C ASN A 94 2.95 3.20 -20.45
N THR A 95 2.35 2.03 -20.69
CA THR A 95 2.30 1.40 -22.01
C THR A 95 1.15 1.91 -22.88
N LYS A 96 0.11 2.52 -22.27
CA LYS A 96 -1.15 2.92 -22.93
C LYS A 96 -1.88 1.74 -23.58
N MET A 97 -1.72 0.55 -23.02
CA MET A 97 -2.31 -0.69 -23.52
C MET A 97 -3.37 -1.23 -22.55
N PHE A 98 -4.29 -2.04 -23.09
CA PHE A 98 -5.23 -2.81 -22.28
C PHE A 98 -4.71 -4.23 -22.07
N TYR A 99 -4.94 -4.77 -20.87
CA TYR A 99 -4.46 -6.09 -20.45
C TYR A 99 -5.59 -6.93 -19.89
N LEU A 100 -5.51 -8.24 -20.12
CA LEU A 100 -6.21 -9.26 -19.36
C LEU A 100 -5.26 -9.79 -18.28
N GLY A 101 -5.61 -9.60 -17.01
CA GLY A 101 -4.94 -10.25 -15.91
C GLY A 101 -5.60 -11.58 -15.56
N LEU A 102 -4.82 -12.65 -15.49
CA LEU A 102 -5.26 -13.97 -15.03
C LEU A 102 -4.48 -14.36 -13.78
N ARG A 103 -5.16 -15.00 -12.83
CA ARG A 103 -4.56 -15.53 -11.61
C ARG A 103 -5.11 -16.93 -11.35
N PHE A 104 -4.23 -17.82 -10.93
CA PHE A 104 -4.53 -19.21 -10.56
C PHE A 104 -3.86 -19.56 -9.23
N SER A 105 -4.49 -20.42 -8.43
CA SER A 105 -3.87 -20.99 -7.23
C SER A 105 -2.85 -22.08 -7.59
N GLU A 106 -2.06 -22.52 -6.61
CA GLU A 106 -1.10 -23.61 -6.77
C GLU A 106 -1.78 -24.92 -7.23
N ASP A 107 -2.91 -25.27 -6.62
CA ASP A 107 -3.67 -26.46 -6.99
C ASP A 107 -4.26 -26.37 -8.40
N GLU A 108 -4.76 -25.20 -8.78
CA GLU A 108 -5.27 -24.98 -10.14
C GLU A 108 -4.15 -25.15 -11.15
N ILE A 109 -3.00 -24.52 -10.93
CA ILE A 109 -1.83 -24.65 -11.79
C ILE A 109 -1.43 -26.11 -11.92
N SER A 110 -1.31 -26.83 -10.79
CA SER A 110 -0.91 -28.24 -10.76
C SER A 110 -1.90 -29.14 -11.48
N ALA A 111 -3.21 -28.98 -11.23
CA ALA A 111 -4.26 -29.78 -11.86
C ALA A 111 -4.35 -29.52 -13.37
N TYR A 112 -4.25 -28.26 -13.79
CA TYR A 112 -4.28 -27.90 -15.21
C TYR A 112 -3.01 -28.34 -15.94
N GLU A 113 -1.86 -28.32 -15.28
CA GLU A 113 -0.59 -28.75 -15.84
C GLU A 113 -0.59 -30.25 -16.15
N GLN A 114 -1.08 -31.08 -15.21
CA GLN A 114 -1.26 -32.52 -15.40
C GLN A 114 -2.17 -32.83 -16.60
N LEU A 115 -3.25 -32.07 -16.75
CA LEU A 115 -4.22 -32.24 -17.84
C LEU A 115 -3.79 -31.53 -19.14
N SER A 116 -2.59 -30.94 -19.18
CA SER A 116 -2.07 -30.18 -20.33
C SER A 116 -3.05 -29.13 -20.84
N THR A 117 -3.73 -28.45 -19.92
CA THR A 117 -4.82 -27.52 -20.22
C THR A 117 -4.27 -26.22 -20.82
N ILE A 118 -4.94 -25.73 -21.87
CA ILE A 118 -4.59 -24.50 -22.57
C ILE A 118 -5.69 -23.47 -22.32
N PHE A 119 -5.29 -22.29 -21.87
CA PHE A 119 -6.12 -21.10 -21.82
C PHE A 119 -6.26 -20.51 -23.22
N GLU A 120 -7.46 -20.02 -23.55
CA GLU A 120 -7.81 -19.50 -24.86
C GLU A 120 -8.60 -18.20 -24.77
N LEU A 121 -8.16 -17.19 -25.51
CA LEU A 121 -8.81 -15.88 -25.59
C LEU A 121 -9.32 -15.61 -27.01
N ARG A 122 -10.60 -15.27 -27.10
CA ARG A 122 -11.32 -15.04 -28.37
C ARG A 122 -12.02 -13.69 -28.38
N VAL A 123 -12.19 -13.13 -29.58
CA VAL A 123 -13.03 -11.93 -29.81
C VAL A 123 -14.51 -12.27 -29.96
N ALA A 124 -14.83 -13.53 -30.31
CA ALA A 124 -16.20 -14.04 -30.46
C ALA A 124 -16.25 -15.55 -30.17
N SER A 125 -17.40 -16.07 -29.73
CA SER A 125 -17.56 -17.47 -29.30
C SER A 125 -17.21 -18.51 -30.38
N GLN A 126 -17.45 -18.21 -31.65
CA GLN A 126 -17.23 -19.14 -32.77
C GLN A 126 -15.93 -18.88 -33.54
N VAL A 127 -15.13 -17.91 -33.12
CA VAL A 127 -13.86 -17.57 -33.80
C VAL A 127 -12.71 -18.31 -33.14
N GLN A 128 -11.67 -18.63 -33.92
CA GLN A 128 -10.44 -19.19 -33.39
C GLN A 128 -9.81 -18.27 -32.32
N PRO A 129 -9.19 -18.83 -31.27
CA PRO A 129 -8.51 -18.03 -30.26
C PRO A 129 -7.37 -17.27 -30.92
N PHE A 130 -7.30 -15.97 -30.65
CA PHE A 130 -6.19 -15.14 -31.12
C PHE A 130 -5.00 -15.15 -30.16
N TYR A 131 -5.21 -15.66 -28.95
CA TYR A 131 -4.17 -15.88 -27.96
C TYR A 131 -4.45 -17.19 -27.23
N THR A 132 -3.40 -17.98 -27.06
CA THR A 132 -3.44 -19.24 -26.30
C THR A 132 -2.22 -19.32 -25.40
N LEU A 133 -2.37 -19.90 -24.21
CA LEU A 133 -1.30 -20.06 -23.25
C LEU A 133 -1.51 -21.32 -22.41
N ARG A 134 -0.49 -22.14 -22.25
CA ARG A 134 -0.59 -23.33 -21.39
C ARG A 134 -0.65 -22.89 -19.92
N ILE A 135 -1.59 -23.46 -19.16
CA ILE A 135 -1.70 -23.20 -17.72
C ILE A 135 -0.76 -24.18 -17.00
N ASN A 136 0.37 -23.67 -16.50
CA ASN A 136 1.41 -24.44 -15.80
C ASN A 136 2.32 -23.54 -14.96
N GLY A 137 3.13 -24.13 -14.09
CA GLY A 137 4.03 -23.39 -13.18
C GLY A 137 5.12 -22.58 -13.88
N LYS A 138 5.38 -22.85 -15.18
CA LYS A 138 6.31 -22.05 -16.00
C LYS A 138 5.68 -20.74 -16.47
N ASN A 139 4.39 -20.75 -16.78
CA ASN A 139 3.67 -19.60 -17.29
C ASN A 139 2.92 -18.85 -16.20
N PHE A 140 2.60 -19.46 -15.07
CA PHE A 140 1.85 -18.81 -14.01
C PHE A 140 2.58 -19.00 -12.69
N SER A 141 2.77 -17.90 -11.97
CA SER A 141 3.19 -17.94 -10.57
C SER A 141 1.96 -18.05 -9.68
N VAL A 142 2.09 -18.79 -8.59
CA VAL A 142 1.01 -19.03 -7.61
C VAL A 142 0.46 -17.69 -7.12
N ASP A 143 -0.87 -17.56 -7.20
CA ASP A 143 -1.66 -16.40 -6.74
C ASP A 143 -1.21 -15.03 -7.28
N THR A 144 -0.32 -15.00 -8.26
CA THR A 144 0.20 -13.78 -8.87
C THR A 144 -0.54 -13.52 -10.17
N GLN A 145 -0.86 -12.26 -10.45
CA GLN A 145 -1.53 -11.91 -11.68
C GLN A 145 -0.57 -11.86 -12.88
N ARG A 146 -0.86 -12.69 -13.89
CA ARG A 146 -0.21 -12.61 -15.20
C ARG A 146 -0.99 -11.71 -16.15
N LEU A 147 -0.33 -10.68 -16.65
CA LEU A 147 -0.91 -9.73 -17.61
C LEU A 147 -0.67 -10.17 -19.06
N ILE A 148 -1.74 -10.26 -19.82
CA ILE A 148 -1.76 -10.61 -21.24
C ILE A 148 -2.24 -9.38 -22.02
N PRO A 149 -1.43 -8.79 -22.91
CA PRO A 149 -1.83 -7.62 -23.68
C PRO A 149 -2.95 -7.96 -24.67
N LEU A 150 -3.98 -7.11 -24.72
CA LEU A 150 -5.04 -7.20 -25.70
C LEU A 150 -4.57 -6.55 -27.00
N ASN A 151 -4.33 -7.37 -28.03
CA ASN A 151 -3.84 -6.91 -29.33
C ASN A 151 -4.94 -6.80 -30.40
N LYS A 152 -6.10 -7.41 -30.18
CA LYS A 152 -7.26 -7.36 -31.09
C LYS A 152 -8.46 -6.78 -30.36
N PHE A 153 -9.05 -5.73 -30.92
CA PHE A 153 -10.19 -5.05 -30.31
C PHE A 153 -11.46 -5.90 -30.41
N SER A 154 -12.17 -6.04 -29.30
CA SER A 154 -13.56 -6.48 -29.25
C SER A 154 -14.27 -5.84 -28.07
N TYR A 155 -15.55 -5.49 -28.23
CA TYR A 155 -16.40 -5.05 -27.10
C TYR A 155 -16.60 -6.15 -26.06
N SER A 156 -16.50 -7.40 -26.47
CA SER A 156 -16.60 -8.55 -25.57
C SER A 156 -15.56 -9.61 -25.92
N TYR A 157 -14.90 -10.16 -24.91
CA TYR A 157 -13.98 -11.26 -25.07
C TYR A 157 -14.59 -12.55 -24.54
N PHE A 158 -14.18 -13.67 -25.12
CA PHE A 158 -14.59 -15.00 -24.69
C PHE A 158 -13.36 -15.73 -24.18
N LEU A 159 -13.39 -16.08 -22.91
CA LEU A 159 -12.34 -16.81 -22.22
C LEU A 159 -12.80 -18.26 -22.05
N SER A 160 -11.90 -19.19 -22.28
CA SER A 160 -12.13 -20.61 -22.01
C SER A 160 -10.82 -21.32 -21.80
N ASN A 161 -10.93 -22.58 -21.36
CA ASN A 161 -9.83 -23.51 -21.40
C ASN A 161 -10.24 -24.81 -22.10
N THR A 162 -9.24 -25.57 -22.54
CA THR A 162 -9.45 -26.85 -23.24
C THR A 162 -10.03 -27.97 -22.37
N LEU A 163 -10.09 -27.78 -21.04
CA LEU A 163 -10.59 -28.80 -20.14
C LEU A 163 -12.13 -28.85 -20.13
N ASN A 164 -12.79 -27.70 -19.98
CA ASN A 164 -14.25 -27.63 -19.93
C ASN A 164 -14.87 -27.09 -21.23
N GLY A 165 -14.09 -26.40 -22.08
CA GLY A 165 -14.56 -25.81 -23.33
C GLY A 165 -15.62 -24.70 -23.15
N VAL A 166 -15.88 -24.26 -21.91
CA VAL A 166 -16.93 -23.29 -21.59
C VAL A 166 -16.43 -21.90 -21.96
N LYS A 167 -17.07 -21.30 -22.97
CA LYS A 167 -16.70 -19.97 -23.49
C LYS A 167 -17.43 -18.88 -22.71
N ARG A 168 -16.78 -18.37 -21.66
CA ARG A 168 -17.30 -17.31 -20.80
C ARG A 168 -17.17 -15.96 -21.46
N LYS A 169 -18.28 -15.23 -21.59
CA LYS A 169 -18.31 -13.88 -22.18
C LYS A 169 -18.02 -12.81 -21.12
N TYR A 170 -17.03 -11.97 -21.41
CA TYR A 170 -16.70 -10.77 -20.64
C TYR A 170 -16.93 -9.54 -21.50
N LYS A 171 -17.83 -8.65 -21.06
CA LYS A 171 -17.99 -7.32 -21.67
C LYS A 171 -16.87 -6.43 -21.14
N VAL A 172 -16.09 -5.83 -22.04
CA VAL A 172 -14.93 -5.01 -21.68
C VAL A 172 -15.14 -3.56 -22.06
N PHE A 173 -15.54 -3.30 -23.30
CA PHE A 173 -15.80 -1.94 -23.77
C PHE A 173 -17.29 -1.69 -23.91
N ASN A 174 -17.71 -0.50 -23.50
CA ASN A 174 -19.07 -0.04 -23.63
C ASN A 174 -19.44 0.19 -25.09
N ASN A 175 -20.64 -0.25 -25.47
CA ASN A 175 -21.19 -0.09 -26.81
C ASN A 175 -22.66 0.34 -26.79
N VAL A 176 -23.16 0.82 -25.65
CA VAL A 176 -24.57 1.23 -25.47
C VAL A 176 -24.90 2.45 -26.33
N SER A 177 -23.95 3.38 -26.49
CA SER A 177 -24.08 4.53 -27.38
C SER A 177 -22.74 4.86 -28.04
N HIS A 178 -22.78 5.63 -29.14
CA HIS A 178 -21.60 6.04 -29.90
C HIS A 178 -20.56 6.83 -29.07
N TYR A 179 -20.96 7.37 -27.92
CA TYR A 179 -20.13 8.18 -27.02
C TYR A 179 -20.10 7.60 -25.59
N ALA A 180 -20.43 6.33 -25.41
CA ALA A 180 -20.45 5.72 -24.09
C ALA A 180 -19.02 5.49 -23.58
N ALA A 181 -18.72 6.07 -22.41
CA ALA A 181 -17.45 5.85 -21.73
C ALA A 181 -17.38 4.44 -21.16
N THR A 182 -16.18 3.86 -21.16
CA THR A 182 -15.85 2.66 -20.37
C THR A 182 -15.03 3.08 -19.16
N PHE A 183 -15.48 2.71 -17.96
CA PHE A 183 -14.83 3.10 -16.70
C PHE A 183 -13.84 2.06 -16.19
N PHE A 184 -12.69 2.53 -15.75
CA PHE A 184 -11.66 1.76 -15.06
C PHE A 184 -11.33 2.47 -13.74
N LYS A 185 -11.47 1.79 -12.61
CA LYS A 185 -11.09 2.29 -11.28
C LYS A 185 -9.57 2.33 -11.18
N MET A 186 -9.01 3.47 -10.80
CA MET A 186 -7.55 3.63 -10.71
C MET A 186 -7.01 3.02 -9.42
N HIS A 187 -5.88 2.32 -9.55
CA HIS A 187 -4.98 2.00 -8.47
C HIS A 187 -3.74 2.88 -8.65
N VAL A 188 -3.52 3.79 -7.71
CA VAL A 188 -2.41 4.76 -7.76
C VAL A 188 -1.14 4.04 -7.30
N GLY A 189 -0.09 4.09 -8.11
CA GLY A 189 1.26 3.68 -7.74
C GLY A 189 2.25 4.84 -7.88
N ASP A 190 3.49 4.63 -7.42
CA ASP A 190 4.47 5.71 -7.24
C ASP A 190 4.98 6.37 -8.54
N SER A 191 4.87 5.70 -9.70
CA SER A 191 5.45 6.19 -10.97
C SER A 191 4.50 6.09 -12.18
N GLY A 192 3.21 5.86 -11.94
CA GLY A 192 2.19 5.63 -12.96
C GLY A 192 0.93 5.03 -12.32
N TYR A 193 -0.12 4.79 -13.11
CA TYR A 193 -1.32 4.13 -12.63
C TYR A 193 -1.72 2.95 -13.49
N ARG A 194 -2.31 1.95 -12.83
CA ARG A 194 -3.05 0.89 -13.49
C ARG A 194 -4.51 1.02 -13.10
N ALA A 195 -5.40 0.98 -14.07
CA ALA A 195 -6.82 1.12 -13.84
C ALA A 195 -7.55 -0.19 -14.15
N LYS A 196 -8.26 -0.75 -13.18
CA LYS A 196 -9.02 -1.99 -13.28
C LYS A 196 -10.43 -1.72 -13.81
N LEU A 197 -10.91 -2.51 -14.76
CA LEU A 197 -12.24 -2.37 -15.36
C LEU A 197 -13.33 -2.44 -14.30
N VAL A 198 -14.23 -1.46 -14.29
CA VAL A 198 -15.44 -1.49 -13.47
C VAL A 198 -16.44 -2.43 -14.13
N ARG A 199 -16.63 -3.63 -13.55
CA ARG A 199 -17.55 -4.65 -14.07
C ARG A 199 -19.00 -4.43 -13.66
N SER A 200 -19.21 -3.80 -12.50
CA SER A 200 -20.53 -3.42 -12.05
C SER A 200 -21.06 -2.25 -12.87
N PHE A 201 -22.38 -2.05 -12.83
CA PHE A 201 -22.99 -0.84 -13.37
C PHE A 201 -22.96 0.31 -12.35
N VAL A 202 -22.26 0.16 -11.22
CA VAL A 202 -22.24 1.14 -10.13
C VAL A 202 -20.87 1.79 -10.04
N LEU A 203 -20.87 3.12 -10.14
CA LEU A 203 -19.73 3.99 -9.88
C LEU A 203 -19.91 4.66 -8.53
N TYR A 204 -18.80 5.10 -7.95
CA TYR A 204 -18.78 5.70 -6.63
C TYR A 204 -18.11 7.08 -6.65
N THR A 205 -18.66 8.01 -5.87
CA THR A 205 -18.12 9.36 -5.71
C THR A 205 -16.74 9.35 -5.04
N ASN A 206 -15.93 10.38 -5.29
CA ASN A 206 -14.60 10.58 -4.70
C ASN A 206 -13.59 9.45 -4.97
N ILE A 207 -13.81 8.66 -6.02
CA ILE A 207 -12.86 7.66 -6.50
C ILE A 207 -12.29 8.15 -7.84
N PRO A 208 -10.96 8.04 -8.04
CA PRO A 208 -10.33 8.32 -9.32
C PRO A 208 -10.63 7.21 -10.33
N TYR A 209 -11.11 7.61 -11.51
CA TYR A 209 -11.37 6.73 -12.63
C TYR A 209 -10.57 7.17 -13.85
N PHE A 210 -10.06 6.18 -14.58
CA PHE A 210 -9.71 6.33 -15.98
C PHE A 210 -10.92 5.95 -16.83
N ILE A 211 -11.33 6.84 -17.73
CA ILE A 211 -12.38 6.57 -18.70
C ILE A 211 -11.81 6.53 -20.10
N ALA A 212 -12.28 5.56 -20.89
CA ALA A 212 -11.90 5.40 -22.29
C ALA A 212 -13.12 5.54 -23.21
N PHE A 213 -12.99 6.41 -24.19
CA PHE A 213 -13.89 6.51 -25.34
C PHE A 213 -13.23 5.90 -26.55
N GLN A 214 -13.93 5.02 -27.26
CA GLN A 214 -13.45 4.45 -28.51
C GLN A 214 -13.94 5.30 -29.68
N SER A 215 -13.01 5.83 -30.48
CA SER A 215 -13.37 6.58 -31.68
C SER A 215 -13.92 5.65 -32.76
N GLN A 216 -15.10 5.97 -33.29
CA GLN A 216 -15.76 5.23 -34.38
C GLN A 216 -15.64 5.92 -35.75
N SER A 217 -15.12 7.15 -35.84
CA SER A 217 -15.00 7.92 -37.09
C SER A 217 -13.61 8.55 -37.27
N GLN A 218 -13.21 8.77 -38.54
CA GLN A 218 -11.95 9.46 -38.89
C GLN A 218 -12.00 10.96 -38.59
N ASP A 219 -13.18 11.58 -38.64
CA ASP A 219 -13.43 13.00 -38.35
C ASP A 219 -13.85 13.22 -36.89
N TRP A 220 -13.03 12.74 -35.95
CA TRP A 220 -13.25 13.00 -34.53
C TRP A 220 -12.80 14.44 -34.20
N SER A 221 -13.60 15.44 -34.56
CA SER A 221 -13.52 16.72 -33.87
C SER A 221 -14.08 16.47 -32.47
N LEU A 222 -13.23 16.71 -31.47
CA LEU A 222 -13.57 16.59 -30.06
C LEU A 222 -14.90 17.28 -29.79
N VAL A 223 -15.99 16.52 -29.71
CA VAL A 223 -17.09 16.92 -28.84
C VAL A 223 -16.49 16.78 -27.46
N ASP A 224 -15.87 17.87 -27.02
CA ASP A 224 -15.61 18.14 -25.63
C ASP A 224 -17.01 18.22 -25.01
N THR A 225 -17.59 17.03 -24.75
CA THR A 225 -18.78 16.92 -23.92
C THR A 225 -18.35 17.57 -22.64
N ARG A 226 -18.74 18.84 -22.46
CA ARG A 226 -18.49 19.60 -21.24
C ARG A 226 -19.08 18.76 -20.13
N LEU A 227 -18.20 18.00 -19.48
CA LEU A 227 -18.61 17.19 -18.36
C LEU A 227 -19.13 18.17 -17.30
N PRO A 228 -20.18 17.80 -16.56
CA PRO A 228 -20.68 18.63 -15.46
C PRO A 228 -19.54 19.05 -14.52
N SER A 229 -19.66 20.22 -13.90
CA SER A 229 -18.62 20.81 -13.04
C SER A 229 -18.19 19.91 -11.88
N GLU A 230 -19.07 19.01 -11.43
CA GLU A 230 -18.81 18.05 -10.36
C GLU A 230 -18.01 16.82 -10.84
N ILE A 231 -17.69 16.74 -12.13
CA ILE A 231 -16.72 15.80 -12.68
C ILE A 231 -15.40 16.54 -12.89
N LYS A 232 -14.48 16.35 -11.94
CA LYS A 232 -13.15 16.95 -12.02
C LYS A 232 -12.30 16.11 -12.96
N VAL A 233 -11.89 16.68 -14.08
CA VAL A 233 -10.97 16.05 -15.04
C VAL A 233 -9.55 16.51 -14.75
N GLU A 234 -8.68 15.58 -14.41
CA GLU A 234 -7.27 15.84 -14.10
C GLU A 234 -6.40 15.78 -15.35
N ASN A 235 -6.69 14.85 -16.26
CA ASN A 235 -5.90 14.65 -17.47
C ASN A 235 -6.80 14.19 -18.63
N THR A 236 -6.46 14.60 -19.85
CA THR A 236 -7.08 14.14 -21.10
C THR A 236 -5.98 13.86 -22.11
N PHE A 237 -6.00 12.68 -22.74
CA PHE A 237 -5.00 12.30 -23.74
C PHE A 237 -5.56 11.33 -24.77
N GLU A 238 -5.03 11.38 -25.98
CA GLU A 238 -5.33 10.41 -27.03
C GLU A 238 -4.28 9.31 -27.08
N PHE A 239 -4.69 8.10 -27.42
CA PHE A 239 -3.78 6.97 -27.57
C PHE A 239 -4.32 5.96 -28.58
N THR A 240 -3.43 5.14 -29.15
CA THR A 240 -3.79 4.11 -30.14
C THR A 240 -3.38 2.75 -29.61
N THR A 241 -4.32 1.82 -29.58
CA THR A 241 -4.10 0.43 -29.14
C THR A 241 -5.10 -0.49 -29.83
N MET A 242 -4.78 -1.78 -29.98
CA MET A 242 -5.61 -2.77 -30.69
C MET A 242 -6.06 -2.34 -32.11
N GLY A 243 -5.27 -1.50 -32.79
CA GLY A 243 -5.62 -0.93 -34.10
C GLY A 243 -6.76 0.10 -34.08
N ARG A 244 -7.07 0.68 -32.91
CA ARG A 244 -8.12 1.70 -32.72
C ARG A 244 -7.57 2.93 -31.99
N LYS A 245 -8.13 4.10 -32.29
CA LYS A 245 -7.86 5.34 -31.55
C LYS A 245 -8.82 5.46 -30.38
N PHE A 246 -8.30 5.89 -29.24
CA PHE A 246 -9.04 6.11 -28.01
C PHE A 246 -8.77 7.51 -27.47
N LEU A 247 -9.78 8.08 -26.83
CA LEU A 247 -9.65 9.25 -25.97
C LEU A 247 -9.75 8.79 -24.51
N GLY A 248 -8.68 9.04 -23.75
CA GLY A 248 -8.60 8.76 -22.33
C GLY A 248 -8.81 10.03 -21.51
N LYS A 249 -9.62 9.94 -20.44
CA LYS A 249 -9.69 11.00 -19.42
C LYS A 249 -9.49 10.39 -18.03
N VAL A 250 -8.72 11.07 -17.18
CA VAL A 250 -8.62 10.77 -15.75
C VAL A 250 -9.54 11.75 -15.03
N LEU A 251 -10.49 11.22 -14.27
CA LEU A 251 -11.49 12.04 -13.59
C LEU A 251 -11.91 11.50 -12.23
N THR A 252 -12.46 12.40 -11.42
CA THR A 252 -13.10 12.08 -10.14
C THR A 252 -14.48 12.73 -10.10
N ILE A 253 -15.49 11.94 -9.73
CA ILE A 253 -16.88 12.43 -9.58
C ILE A 253 -17.07 12.87 -8.13
N THR A 254 -17.19 14.18 -7.87
CA THR A 254 -17.19 14.70 -6.49
C THR A 254 -18.55 14.67 -5.82
N ALA A 255 -19.63 14.78 -6.61
CA ALA A 255 -20.99 14.84 -6.08
C ALA A 255 -22.00 14.18 -7.02
N LYS A 256 -23.10 13.70 -6.43
CA LYS A 256 -24.23 13.15 -7.17
C LYS A 256 -25.25 14.25 -7.45
N THR A 257 -25.50 14.53 -8.72
CA THR A 257 -26.50 15.49 -9.20
C THR A 257 -27.39 14.83 -10.24
N ALA A 258 -28.61 15.34 -10.45
CA ALA A 258 -29.55 14.79 -11.44
C ALA A 258 -28.97 14.78 -12.86
N GLN A 259 -28.14 15.78 -13.20
CA GLN A 259 -27.45 15.85 -14.48
C GLN A 259 -26.41 14.74 -14.64
N ILE A 260 -25.63 14.45 -13.61
CA ILE A 260 -24.65 13.36 -13.62
C ILE A 260 -25.35 12.01 -13.67
N ASP A 261 -26.41 11.81 -12.89
CA ASP A 261 -27.18 10.57 -12.92
C ASP A 261 -27.75 10.31 -14.30
N SER A 262 -28.28 11.32 -14.98
CA SER A 262 -28.77 11.21 -16.35
C SER A 262 -27.66 10.86 -17.34
N LEU A 263 -26.49 11.52 -17.24
CA LEU A 263 -25.34 11.26 -18.08
C LEU A 263 -24.82 9.83 -17.91
N LEU A 264 -24.57 9.41 -16.67
CA LEU A 264 -24.07 8.07 -16.36
C LEU A 264 -25.09 7.01 -16.74
N SER A 265 -26.38 7.25 -16.51
CA SER A 265 -27.45 6.33 -16.93
C SER A 265 -27.47 6.16 -18.46
N SER A 266 -27.19 7.22 -19.23
CA SER A 266 -27.07 7.12 -20.69
C SER A 266 -25.89 6.25 -21.14
N TRP A 267 -24.88 6.08 -20.28
CA TRP A 267 -23.76 5.16 -20.47
C TRP A 267 -24.00 3.79 -19.81
N GLY A 268 -25.15 3.58 -19.16
CA GLY A 268 -25.48 2.34 -18.47
C GLY A 268 -24.89 2.21 -17.06
N TYR A 269 -24.50 3.33 -16.43
CA TYR A 269 -23.98 3.37 -15.07
C TYR A 269 -24.91 4.11 -14.11
N GLN A 270 -24.79 3.78 -12.82
CA GLN A 270 -25.44 4.43 -11.69
C GLN A 270 -24.37 4.96 -10.75
N LEU A 271 -24.65 6.09 -10.07
CA LEU A 271 -23.72 6.68 -9.10
C LEU A 271 -24.22 6.48 -7.67
N GLU A 272 -23.32 5.99 -6.82
CA GLU A 272 -23.53 5.85 -5.39
C GLU A 272 -22.46 6.60 -4.59
N ALA A 273 -22.75 6.86 -3.31
CA ALA A 273 -21.74 7.36 -2.40
C ALA A 273 -20.72 6.27 -2.10
N ALA A 274 -19.43 6.61 -2.16
CA ALA A 274 -18.37 5.72 -1.74
C ALA A 274 -18.44 5.44 -0.24
N GLU A 275 -18.20 4.18 0.11
CA GLU A 275 -17.88 3.77 1.47
C GLU A 275 -16.37 3.89 1.71
N THR A 276 -15.98 4.02 2.97
CA THR A 276 -14.59 3.99 3.40
C THR A 276 -14.38 2.80 4.33
N LEU A 277 -13.27 2.09 4.12
CA LEU A 277 -12.77 1.03 4.99
C LEU A 277 -11.27 1.23 5.18
N THR A 278 -10.81 1.26 6.42
CA THR A 278 -9.40 1.51 6.75
C THR A 278 -8.97 0.66 7.93
N LEU A 279 -7.83 -0.01 7.78
CA LEU A 279 -7.13 -0.65 8.90
C LEU A 279 -6.46 0.43 9.75
N LEU A 280 -6.85 0.52 11.02
CA LEU A 280 -6.26 1.48 11.97
C LEU A 280 -5.11 0.86 12.78
N TRP A 281 -5.24 -0.42 13.11
CA TRP A 281 -4.27 -1.20 13.88
C TRP A 281 -4.49 -2.69 13.62
N PRO A 282 -3.47 -3.57 13.61
CA PRO A 282 -2.04 -3.28 13.77
C PRO A 282 -1.42 -2.60 12.54
N PRO A 283 -0.17 -2.11 12.63
CA PRO A 283 0.62 -1.79 11.45
C PRO A 283 0.67 -3.02 10.53
N ALA A 284 0.52 -2.79 9.23
CA ALA A 284 0.50 -3.85 8.24
C ALA A 284 1.53 -3.61 7.15
N ILE A 285 2.11 -4.70 6.65
CA ILE A 285 2.90 -4.68 5.43
C ILE A 285 1.93 -4.85 4.27
N LEU A 286 1.88 -3.87 3.37
CA LEU A 286 1.10 -3.95 2.14
C LEU A 286 1.87 -4.74 1.10
N SER A 287 1.35 -5.90 0.71
CA SER A 287 1.86 -6.71 -0.39
C SER A 287 0.78 -6.89 -1.44
N GLU A 288 0.96 -6.26 -2.60
CA GLU A 288 -0.06 -6.11 -3.65
C GLU A 288 -1.36 -5.47 -3.12
N ASP A 289 -2.38 -6.29 -2.81
CA ASP A 289 -3.68 -5.88 -2.28
C ASP A 289 -3.98 -6.52 -0.91
N ILE A 290 -2.98 -7.14 -0.28
CA ILE A 290 -3.10 -7.86 1.00
C ILE A 290 -2.35 -7.10 2.08
N SER A 291 -3.03 -6.83 3.18
CA SER A 291 -2.43 -6.28 4.40
C SER A 291 -1.98 -7.44 5.29
N LEU A 292 -0.68 -7.67 5.34
CA LEU A 292 -0.07 -8.67 6.21
C LEU A 292 0.00 -8.12 7.62
N ILE A 293 -0.61 -8.82 8.58
CA ILE A 293 -0.68 -8.41 9.97
C ILE A 293 -0.12 -9.47 10.91
N ASN A 294 0.57 -9.01 11.94
CA ASN A 294 1.08 -9.83 13.03
C ASN A 294 0.40 -9.44 14.34
N ALA A 295 -0.89 -9.75 14.46
CA ALA A 295 -1.67 -9.57 15.68
C ALA A 295 -2.92 -10.44 15.66
N ASP A 296 -3.41 -10.82 16.84
CA ASP A 296 -4.64 -11.61 17.01
C ASP A 296 -5.93 -10.80 16.77
N ALA A 297 -5.83 -9.48 16.65
CA ALA A 297 -6.97 -8.61 16.44
C ALA A 297 -6.62 -7.39 15.56
N ALA A 298 -7.56 -7.03 14.68
CA ALA A 298 -7.50 -5.85 13.84
C ALA A 298 -8.61 -4.86 14.19
N TYR A 299 -8.29 -3.57 14.13
CA TYR A 299 -9.20 -2.47 14.39
C TYR A 299 -9.49 -1.77 13.08
N LEU A 300 -10.75 -1.80 12.67
CA LEU A 300 -11.21 -1.30 11.38
C LEU A 300 -12.09 -0.07 11.58
N TYR A 301 -11.80 0.98 10.81
CA TYR A 301 -12.74 2.06 10.57
C TYR A 301 -13.59 1.72 9.35
N SER A 302 -14.92 1.78 9.47
CA SER A 302 -15.82 1.59 8.34
C SER A 302 -17.03 2.53 8.38
N THR A 303 -17.41 3.08 7.23
CA THR A 303 -18.65 3.88 7.09
C THR A 303 -19.93 3.04 7.09
N PHE A 304 -19.77 1.71 7.04
CA PHE A 304 -20.84 0.74 7.11
C PHE A 304 -20.63 -0.23 8.27
N GLU A 305 -21.71 -0.84 8.73
CA GLU A 305 -21.65 -1.90 9.73
C GLU A 305 -21.10 -3.20 9.13
N LEU A 306 -20.14 -3.83 9.84
CA LEU A 306 -19.63 -5.15 9.50
C LEU A 306 -20.69 -6.21 9.85
N GLN A 307 -21.11 -6.96 8.83
CA GLN A 307 -22.14 -7.99 8.88
C GLN A 307 -21.46 -9.34 8.66
N PRO A 308 -21.42 -10.21 9.68
CA PRO A 308 -20.87 -11.57 9.59
C PRO A 308 -21.44 -12.31 8.37
N HIS A 309 -20.56 -12.89 7.56
CA HIS A 309 -20.88 -13.60 6.31
C HIS A 309 -21.69 -12.79 5.28
N GLY A 310 -21.82 -11.47 5.47
CA GLY A 310 -22.51 -10.56 4.56
C GLY A 310 -21.54 -9.65 3.79
N ASN A 311 -20.69 -8.95 4.53
CA ASN A 311 -19.62 -8.11 3.97
C ASN A 311 -18.25 -8.40 4.59
N ILE A 312 -18.16 -9.38 5.48
CA ILE A 312 -16.92 -9.89 6.06
C ILE A 312 -17.04 -11.40 6.24
N ASN A 313 -15.98 -12.15 6.00
CA ASN A 313 -15.95 -13.61 6.03
C ASN A 313 -15.73 -14.22 7.44
N VAL A 314 -16.07 -13.49 8.50
CA VAL A 314 -15.88 -13.93 9.90
C VAL A 314 -17.22 -14.18 10.61
N HIS A 315 -17.19 -14.87 11.76
CA HIS A 315 -18.37 -15.12 12.56
C HIS A 315 -18.75 -13.90 13.40
N SER A 316 -19.99 -13.86 13.89
CA SER A 316 -20.46 -12.79 14.77
C SER A 316 -19.65 -12.66 16.07
N GLU A 317 -19.12 -13.78 16.55
CA GLU A 317 -18.31 -13.86 17.77
C GLU A 317 -16.95 -13.16 17.61
N ASP A 318 -16.45 -13.12 16.38
CA ASP A 318 -15.16 -12.50 16.03
C ASP A 318 -15.28 -10.98 15.84
N ILE A 319 -16.50 -10.43 15.85
CA ILE A 319 -16.75 -9.01 15.61
C ILE A 319 -17.22 -8.34 16.90
N THR A 320 -16.40 -7.42 17.41
CA THR A 320 -16.73 -6.60 18.57
C THR A 320 -16.84 -5.13 18.17
N LYS A 321 -18.03 -4.54 18.26
CA LYS A 321 -18.23 -3.11 18.05
C LYS A 321 -17.68 -2.33 19.25
N ILE A 322 -16.71 -1.45 19.01
CA ILE A 322 -16.10 -0.62 20.07
C ILE A 322 -16.81 0.72 20.17
N ALA A 323 -16.98 1.39 19.03
CA ALA A 323 -17.60 2.71 18.95
C ALA A 323 -18.36 2.86 17.63
N ASP A 324 -18.94 4.03 17.39
CA ASP A 324 -19.48 4.33 16.07
C ASP A 324 -18.36 4.25 15.02
N ARG A 325 -18.61 3.49 13.94
CA ARG A 325 -17.66 3.22 12.84
C ARG A 325 -16.37 2.49 13.19
N LEU A 326 -16.13 2.15 14.46
CA LEU A 326 -14.93 1.45 14.92
C LEU A 326 -15.27 0.04 15.39
N THR A 327 -14.70 -0.95 14.72
CA THR A 327 -14.95 -2.36 15.00
C THR A 327 -13.65 -3.12 15.17
N LYS A 328 -13.56 -3.93 16.22
CA LYS A 328 -12.49 -4.90 16.44
C LYS A 328 -12.89 -6.22 15.84
N VAL A 329 -11.99 -6.82 15.07
CA VAL A 329 -12.17 -8.12 14.43
C VAL A 329 -11.06 -9.05 14.91
N ALA A 330 -11.40 -10.22 15.42
CA ALA A 330 -10.43 -11.26 15.74
C ALA A 330 -9.81 -11.79 14.43
N VAL A 331 -8.48 -11.89 14.41
CA VAL A 331 -7.73 -12.21 13.21
C VAL A 331 -7.69 -13.73 13.02
N ASN A 332 -8.33 -14.18 11.95
CA ASN A 332 -8.23 -15.55 11.41
C ASN A 332 -7.18 -15.53 10.26
N PRO A 333 -6.65 -16.67 9.76
CA PRO A 333 -5.55 -16.68 8.80
C PRO A 333 -5.77 -15.77 7.61
N ARG A 334 -7.02 -15.64 7.16
CA ARG A 334 -7.39 -14.71 6.10
C ARG A 334 -8.77 -14.09 6.29
N ILE A 335 -8.80 -12.80 6.58
CA ILE A 335 -10.03 -12.01 6.64
C ILE A 335 -10.20 -11.25 5.34
N LYS A 336 -11.42 -11.26 4.81
CA LYS A 336 -11.83 -10.46 3.67
C LYS A 336 -13.05 -9.64 4.05
N VAL A 337 -12.93 -8.33 3.87
CA VAL A 337 -14.02 -7.38 4.02
C VAL A 337 -14.31 -6.78 2.66
N TYR A 338 -15.56 -6.81 2.25
CA TYR A 338 -16.00 -6.28 0.96
C TYR A 338 -17.38 -5.65 1.05
N LYS A 339 -17.47 -4.35 0.75
CA LYS A 339 -18.74 -3.64 0.57
C LYS A 339 -18.59 -2.50 -0.43
N LYS A 340 -19.44 -2.51 -1.46
CA LYS A 340 -19.45 -1.48 -2.51
C LYS A 340 -18.05 -1.32 -3.14
N ASN A 341 -17.43 -0.14 -3.00
CA ASN A 341 -16.11 0.19 -3.51
C ASN A 341 -14.94 -0.19 -2.58
N SER A 342 -15.24 -0.58 -1.34
CA SER A 342 -14.26 -0.86 -0.30
C SER A 342 -13.97 -2.35 -0.22
N GLU A 343 -12.69 -2.70 -0.33
CA GLU A 343 -12.15 -4.04 -0.17
C GLU A 343 -10.93 -3.98 0.76
N LEU A 344 -10.83 -4.92 1.68
CA LEU A 344 -9.67 -5.10 2.55
C LEU A 344 -9.44 -6.60 2.74
N ILE A 345 -8.22 -7.05 2.48
CA ILE A 345 -7.79 -8.41 2.75
C ILE A 345 -6.72 -8.32 3.84
N LEU A 346 -6.96 -8.98 4.97
CA LEU A 346 -5.99 -9.16 6.04
C LEU A 346 -5.53 -10.61 6.04
N GLU A 347 -4.24 -10.83 6.12
CA GLU A 347 -3.66 -12.18 6.22
C GLU A 347 -2.64 -12.19 7.34
N THR A 348 -2.71 -13.22 8.19
CA THR A 348 -1.73 -13.37 9.27
C THR A 348 -0.39 -13.75 8.68
N CYS A 349 0.65 -13.02 9.06
CA CYS A 349 2.02 -13.39 8.77
C CYS A 349 2.69 -13.79 10.08
N GLU A 350 3.20 -15.02 10.15
CA GLU A 350 4.16 -15.41 11.18
C GLU A 350 5.50 -14.79 10.79
N GLN A 351 5.99 -13.84 11.58
CA GLN A 351 7.37 -13.39 11.43
C GLN A 351 8.28 -14.44 12.08
N GLU A 352 9.29 -14.91 11.35
CA GLU A 352 10.42 -15.64 11.91
C GLU A 352 11.07 -14.76 12.98
N SER A 353 10.85 -15.12 14.25
CA SER A 353 11.46 -14.61 15.49
C SER A 353 11.65 -13.09 15.61
N ASP A 354 11.08 -12.51 16.67
CA ASP A 354 11.52 -11.25 17.29
C ASP A 354 12.95 -11.38 17.88
N GLU A 355 13.91 -11.89 17.13
CA GLU A 355 15.31 -11.67 17.45
C GLU A 355 15.58 -10.19 17.22
N PHE A 356 15.49 -9.42 18.31
CA PHE A 356 15.96 -8.05 18.37
C PHE A 356 17.40 -8.03 17.82
N ILE A 357 17.54 -7.59 16.57
CA ILE A 357 18.86 -7.44 15.95
C ILE A 357 19.52 -6.27 16.66
N ASP A 358 20.32 -6.58 17.69
CA ASP A 358 21.18 -5.59 18.32
C ASP A 358 22.25 -5.21 17.28
N ILE A 359 22.08 -4.04 16.65
CA ILE A 359 23.06 -3.52 15.70
C ILE A 359 24.20 -2.95 16.55
N PRO A 360 25.39 -3.60 16.60
CA PRO A 360 26.46 -3.14 17.45
C PRO A 360 26.96 -1.79 16.95
N VAL A 361 26.81 -0.75 17.77
CA VAL A 361 27.29 0.60 17.44
C VAL A 361 28.79 0.69 17.71
N ALA A 362 29.60 0.77 16.67
CA ALA A 362 31.04 0.96 16.78
C ALA A 362 31.35 2.36 17.34
N ARG A 363 32.14 2.43 18.43
CA ARG A 363 32.60 3.69 19.01
C ARG A 363 34.10 3.84 18.82
N ILE A 364 34.51 4.91 18.14
CA ILE A 364 35.92 5.24 17.91
C ILE A 364 36.23 6.65 18.42
N VAL A 365 37.47 6.84 18.87
CA VAL A 365 37.97 8.12 19.39
C VAL A 365 39.08 8.59 18.49
N GLU A 366 38.89 9.71 17.79
CA GLU A 366 39.88 10.25 16.86
C GLU A 366 39.96 11.77 16.95
N ARG A 367 41.13 12.33 16.62
CA ARG A 367 41.31 13.79 16.46
C ARG A 367 40.93 14.26 15.06
N ASN A 368 41.26 13.46 14.05
CA ASN A 368 40.98 13.74 12.65
C ASN A 368 40.30 12.52 12.05
N TYR A 369 39.00 12.62 11.80
CA TYR A 369 38.21 11.53 11.24
C TYR A 369 38.08 11.68 9.74
N ARG A 370 38.44 10.64 8.97
CA ARG A 370 38.25 10.62 7.52
C ARG A 370 36.94 9.90 7.19
N VAL A 371 36.02 10.62 6.58
CA VAL A 371 34.66 10.16 6.33
C VAL A 371 34.65 9.06 5.24
N PRO A 372 34.15 7.85 5.54
CA PRO A 372 34.22 6.70 4.63
C PRO A 372 33.18 6.77 3.49
N ASP A 373 32.02 7.40 3.73
CA ASP A 373 30.90 7.47 2.80
C ASP A 373 30.04 8.74 2.99
N ASN A 374 28.85 8.79 2.36
CA ASN A 374 27.96 9.96 2.44
C ASN A 374 26.87 9.80 3.52
N ALA A 375 26.95 8.79 4.39
CA ALA A 375 25.94 8.50 5.41
C ALA A 375 26.37 8.95 6.82
N SER A 376 27.37 9.83 6.89
CA SER A 376 27.91 10.38 8.13
C SER A 376 27.43 11.81 8.38
N PHE A 377 27.16 12.15 9.64
CA PHE A 377 26.70 13.48 10.06
C PHE A 377 27.49 13.94 11.28
N MET A 378 27.99 15.18 11.25
CA MET A 378 28.59 15.83 12.41
C MET A 378 27.51 16.54 13.22
N PHE A 379 27.51 16.29 14.52
CA PHE A 379 26.73 16.99 15.53
C PHE A 379 27.67 17.91 16.30
N ASN A 380 27.32 19.19 16.39
CA ASN A 380 28.03 20.16 17.22
C ASN A 380 27.04 21.21 17.78
N ARG A 381 27.53 22.21 18.54
CA ARG A 381 26.70 23.26 19.13
C ARG A 381 25.95 24.13 18.11
N SER A 382 26.40 24.15 16.86
CA SER A 382 25.76 24.89 15.77
C SER A 382 24.71 24.08 15.00
N GLY A 383 24.54 22.79 15.33
CA GLY A 383 23.53 21.92 14.73
C GLY A 383 24.12 20.65 14.11
N VAL A 384 23.43 20.15 13.08
CA VAL A 384 23.79 18.91 12.37
C VAL A 384 24.25 19.24 10.96
N LEU A 385 25.42 18.72 10.58
CA LEU A 385 26.04 18.92 9.27
C LEU A 385 26.24 17.57 8.57
N PRO A 386 25.70 17.37 7.36
CA PRO A 386 26.00 16.19 6.56
C PRO A 386 27.45 16.21 6.09
N LEU A 387 28.12 15.05 6.14
CA LEU A 387 29.51 14.89 5.73
C LEU A 387 29.58 14.10 4.41
N SER A 388 30.42 14.57 3.49
CA SER A 388 30.68 13.87 2.23
C SER A 388 31.87 12.93 2.34
N LYS A 389 31.84 11.86 1.55
CA LYS A 389 32.91 10.87 1.44
C LYS A 389 34.26 11.52 1.15
N GLY A 390 35.27 11.11 1.90
CA GLY A 390 36.66 11.54 1.72
C GLY A 390 37.02 12.85 2.43
N VAL A 391 36.06 13.57 2.99
CA VAL A 391 36.32 14.77 3.82
C VAL A 391 37.02 14.32 5.10
N THR A 392 38.06 15.07 5.50
CA THR A 392 38.70 14.89 6.82
C THR A 392 38.17 15.95 7.75
N VAL A 393 37.62 15.51 8.87
CA VAL A 393 36.97 16.33 9.87
C VAL A 393 37.86 16.39 11.10
N GLN A 394 38.15 17.60 11.57
CA GLN A 394 38.83 17.81 12.84
C GLN A 394 37.79 17.80 13.98
N MET A 395 37.97 16.89 14.93
CA MET A 395 37.06 16.70 16.05
C MET A 395 37.36 17.75 17.15
N THR A 396 36.37 18.56 17.49
CA THR A 396 36.36 19.44 18.66
C THR A 396 35.68 18.76 19.85
N LEU A 397 35.92 19.23 21.07
CA LEU A 397 35.39 18.65 22.32
C LEU A 397 33.86 18.53 22.34
N ASP A 398 33.16 19.41 21.63
CA ASP A 398 31.70 19.42 21.53
C ASP A 398 31.16 18.79 20.24
N SER A 399 32.02 18.16 19.44
CA SER A 399 31.64 17.55 18.17
C SER A 399 31.63 16.03 18.24
N VAL A 400 30.60 15.43 17.65
CA VAL A 400 30.48 13.97 17.51
C VAL A 400 30.05 13.67 16.09
N VAL A 401 30.68 12.70 15.44
CA VAL A 401 30.22 12.21 14.13
C VAL A 401 29.41 10.93 14.34
N ARG A 402 28.26 10.83 13.69
CA ARG A 402 27.41 9.64 13.68
C ARG A 402 27.30 9.11 12.26
N HIS A 403 27.45 7.81 12.10
CA HIS A 403 27.31 7.11 10.83
C HIS A 403 26.05 6.26 10.85
N TYR A 404 25.35 6.20 9.72
CA TYR A 404 24.10 5.45 9.58
C TYR A 404 24.17 4.48 8.41
N LEU A 405 23.81 3.22 8.64
CA LEU A 405 23.64 2.21 7.61
C LEU A 405 22.17 1.83 7.50
N ASN A 406 21.58 1.98 6.29
CA ASN A 406 20.15 1.72 6.04
C ASN A 406 19.19 2.45 7.00
N GLY A 407 19.58 3.65 7.46
CA GLY A 407 18.79 4.46 8.40
C GLY A 407 19.03 4.14 9.88
N TYR A 408 19.79 3.10 10.21
CA TYR A 408 20.15 2.73 11.58
C TYR A 408 21.52 3.28 11.97
N LEU A 409 21.67 3.71 13.22
CA LEU A 409 22.95 4.16 13.76
C LEU A 409 23.85 2.94 13.99
N ASP A 410 25.02 2.90 13.37
CA ASP A 410 25.99 1.81 13.50
C ASP A 410 27.40 2.32 13.87
N GLY A 411 27.64 3.63 13.86
CA GLY A 411 28.94 4.21 14.21
C GLY A 411 28.88 5.56 14.93
N ILE A 412 29.74 5.76 15.92
CA ILE A 412 29.96 7.03 16.63
C ILE A 412 31.46 7.32 16.71
N VAL A 413 31.86 8.51 16.27
CA VAL A 413 33.21 9.04 16.44
C VAL A 413 33.18 10.17 17.47
N ALA A 414 33.93 10.01 18.54
CA ALA A 414 34.06 10.98 19.62
C ALA A 414 35.42 11.68 19.59
N PRO A 415 35.55 12.90 20.13
CA PRO A 415 36.80 13.62 20.16
C PRO A 415 37.76 12.96 21.17
N SER A 416 39.04 12.93 20.83
CA SER A 416 40.11 12.61 21.79
C SER A 416 40.09 13.63 22.92
N GLU A 417 40.17 13.17 24.17
CA GLU A 417 40.43 14.03 25.32
C GLU A 417 41.70 14.86 25.04
N GLN A 418 41.58 16.18 25.06
CA GLN A 418 42.73 17.05 25.08
C GLN A 418 43.21 17.15 26.53
N ILE A 419 44.49 16.87 26.76
CA ILE A 419 45.14 17.04 28.05
C ILE A 419 44.98 18.52 28.44
N THR A 420 44.14 18.80 29.44
CA THR A 420 43.98 20.14 30.00
C THR A 420 45.33 20.57 30.58
N MET A 421 45.97 21.59 29.98
CA MET A 421 47.21 22.13 30.52
C MET A 421 46.96 22.72 31.93
N SER A 422 47.78 22.33 32.89
CA SER A 422 47.71 22.76 34.30
C SER A 422 49.09 23.01 34.88
N GLY A 423 49.15 23.73 36.00
CA GLY A 423 50.37 24.02 36.75
C GLY A 423 51.39 24.83 35.94
N GLU A 424 52.65 24.41 35.96
CA GLU A 424 53.77 25.15 35.37
C GLU A 424 53.65 25.34 33.84
N SER A 425 53.05 24.37 33.14
CA SER A 425 52.85 24.43 31.70
C SER A 425 51.90 25.56 31.30
N LEU A 426 50.81 25.73 32.08
CA LEU A 426 49.83 26.80 31.89
C LEU A 426 50.39 28.16 32.27
N LEU A 427 51.18 28.23 33.35
CA LEU A 427 51.85 29.47 33.76
C LEU A 427 52.83 29.96 32.69
N ARG A 428 53.67 29.08 32.13
CA ARG A 428 54.62 29.44 31.07
C ARG A 428 53.91 29.93 29.81
N ASP A 429 52.83 29.26 29.42
CA ASP A 429 52.02 29.65 28.26
C ASP A 429 51.38 31.04 28.46
N ALA A 430 50.76 31.27 29.63
CA ALA A 430 50.18 32.56 29.99
C ALA A 430 51.22 33.68 29.95
N LEU A 431 52.41 33.46 30.49
CA LEU A 431 53.50 34.45 30.46
C LEU A 431 54.08 34.68 29.04
N MET A 432 54.06 33.66 28.19
CA MET A 432 54.56 33.75 26.82
C MET A 432 53.62 34.57 25.94
N HIS A 433 52.32 34.28 25.99
CA HIS A 433 51.32 34.80 25.05
C HIS A 433 50.51 35.99 25.57
N TYR A 434 50.39 36.14 26.88
CA TYR A 434 49.67 37.26 27.50
C TYR A 434 50.66 38.20 28.18
N LYS A 435 50.73 39.47 27.76
CA LYS A 435 51.73 40.44 28.27
C LYS A 435 51.15 41.51 29.20
N ARG A 436 49.85 41.50 29.43
CA ARG A 436 49.21 42.48 30.31
C ARG A 436 49.49 42.15 31.77
N THR A 437 49.92 43.16 32.51
CA THR A 437 50.23 43.08 33.94
C THR A 437 49.36 44.04 34.75
N GLU A 438 49.09 43.67 35.98
CA GLU A 438 48.33 44.42 36.97
C GLU A 438 49.13 44.55 38.27
N THR A 439 48.77 45.50 39.12
CA THR A 439 49.40 45.68 40.44
C THR A 439 49.12 44.46 41.32
N LEU A 440 50.18 43.89 41.89
CA LEU A 440 50.05 42.76 42.79
C LEU A 440 49.40 43.21 44.11
N ASN A 441 48.30 42.56 44.48
CA ASN A 441 47.68 42.70 45.78
C ASN A 441 47.60 41.33 46.47
N TRP A 442 48.28 41.19 47.60
CA TRP A 442 48.30 39.94 48.37
C TRP A 442 46.93 39.58 48.94
N ASP A 443 46.07 40.57 49.20
CA ASP A 443 44.71 40.33 49.71
C ASP A 443 43.89 39.44 48.77
N ASP A 444 44.17 39.49 47.47
CA ASP A 444 43.47 38.72 46.44
C ASP A 444 43.72 37.20 46.58
N PHE A 445 44.82 36.80 47.25
CA PHE A 445 45.24 35.40 47.37
C PHE A 445 45.14 34.84 48.79
N LYS A 446 44.78 35.66 49.80
CA LYS A 446 44.78 35.25 51.22
C LYS A 446 43.83 34.10 51.56
N SER A 447 42.77 33.91 50.78
CA SER A 447 41.77 32.87 50.98
C SER A 447 41.96 31.63 50.10
N LEU A 448 43.02 31.58 49.29
CA LEU A 448 43.27 30.51 48.34
C LEU A 448 44.35 29.55 48.86
N ASP A 449 44.13 28.24 48.71
CA ASP A 449 45.16 27.23 48.93
C ASP A 449 46.08 27.18 47.70
N LEU A 450 47.17 27.95 47.75
CA LEU A 450 48.08 28.11 46.60
C LEU A 450 48.92 26.86 46.34
N SER A 451 49.00 26.47 45.06
CA SER A 451 49.98 25.48 44.61
C SER A 451 51.42 26.00 44.81
N GLN A 452 52.40 25.10 44.88
CA GLN A 452 53.81 25.49 44.97
C GLN A 452 54.25 26.36 43.79
N THR A 453 53.71 26.09 42.59
CA THR A 453 53.98 26.85 41.36
C THR A 453 53.40 28.26 41.43
N ALA A 454 52.14 28.38 41.87
CA ALA A 454 51.47 29.67 42.06
C ALA A 454 52.18 30.52 43.11
N PHE A 455 52.55 29.91 44.24
CA PHE A 455 53.24 30.60 45.33
C PHE A 455 54.61 31.14 44.90
N GLN A 456 55.44 30.32 44.25
CA GLN A 456 56.75 30.75 43.74
C GLN A 456 56.64 31.88 42.73
N TYR A 457 55.63 31.84 41.86
CA TYR A 457 55.40 32.90 40.89
C TYR A 457 54.96 34.20 41.56
N ILE A 458 54.04 34.16 42.53
CA ILE A 458 53.61 35.35 43.27
C ILE A 458 54.78 35.98 44.04
N GLU A 459 55.65 35.19 44.67
CA GLU A 459 56.88 35.69 45.31
C GLU A 459 57.81 36.39 44.30
N THR A 460 57.92 35.88 43.07
CA THR A 460 58.70 36.58 42.04
C THR A 460 58.08 37.90 41.60
N CYS A 461 56.74 37.98 41.56
CA CYS A 461 55.99 39.19 41.25
C CYS A 461 56.03 40.23 42.37
N GLU A 462 56.26 39.82 43.62
CA GLU A 462 56.42 40.74 44.75
C GLU A 462 57.60 41.71 44.55
N LYS A 463 58.69 41.21 43.96
CA LYS A 463 59.89 42.02 43.67
C LYS A 463 59.63 43.13 42.66
N THR A 464 58.66 42.94 41.76
CA THR A 464 58.32 43.91 40.69
C THR A 464 57.05 44.70 41.00
N GLY A 465 56.25 44.27 41.99
CA GLY A 465 54.93 44.83 42.30
C GLY A 465 53.88 44.57 41.22
N LEU A 466 54.17 43.71 40.24
CA LEU A 466 53.35 43.48 39.06
C LEU A 466 53.14 41.99 38.81
N ILE A 467 51.89 41.60 38.55
CA ILE A 467 51.49 40.24 38.20
C ILE A 467 50.82 40.20 36.83
N ASN A 468 51.07 39.17 36.04
CA ASN A 468 50.34 38.93 34.80
C ASN A 468 48.85 38.66 35.07
N SER A 469 47.94 39.38 34.40
CA SER A 469 46.51 39.26 34.68
C SER A 469 45.95 37.88 34.37
N ALA A 470 46.45 37.21 33.32
CA ALA A 470 46.01 35.86 32.98
C ALA A 470 46.54 34.83 33.98
N ALA A 471 47.79 34.98 34.44
CA ALA A 471 48.33 34.12 35.50
C ALA A 471 47.56 34.30 36.82
N LYS A 472 47.23 35.54 37.21
CA LYS A 472 46.38 35.82 38.37
C LYS A 472 45.03 35.11 38.26
N TYR A 473 44.33 35.27 37.14
CA TYR A 473 43.04 34.63 36.89
C TYR A 473 43.11 33.10 37.02
N PHE A 474 44.14 32.46 36.46
CA PHE A 474 44.29 31.00 36.55
C PHE A 474 44.73 30.50 37.93
N ILE A 475 45.42 31.32 38.73
CA ILE A 475 45.70 31.03 40.14
C ILE A 475 44.41 31.11 40.96
N GLU A 476 43.56 32.10 40.71
CA GLU A 476 42.24 32.23 41.36
C GLU A 476 41.31 31.05 41.03
N GLU A 477 41.37 30.53 39.80
CA GLU A 477 40.65 29.30 39.41
C GLU A 477 41.28 27.99 39.93
N GLY A 478 42.43 28.05 40.62
CA GLY A 478 43.15 26.87 41.13
C GLY A 478 43.76 25.98 40.04
N ARG A 479 44.04 26.54 38.85
CA ARG A 479 44.57 25.81 37.69
C ARG A 479 46.09 25.88 37.55
N ILE A 480 46.73 26.80 38.26
CA ILE A 480 48.20 26.98 38.35
C ILE A 480 48.68 26.60 39.73
#